data_AF-A0A3D3WAN1-F1
#
_entry.id   AF-A0A3D3WAN1-F1
#
_cell.length_a   1.000
_cell.length_b   1.000
_cell.length_c   1.000
_cell.angle_alpha   90.00
_cell.angle_beta   90.00
_cell.angle_gamma   90.00
#
_symmetry.space_group_name_H-M   'P 1'
#
loop_
_entity.id
_entity.type
_entity.pdbx_description
1 polymer ?
#
loop_
_entity_poly.entity_id
_entity_poly.type
_entity_poly.pdbx_seq_one_letter_code
_entity_poly.pdbx_strand_id
1 'polypeptide(L)'
;KDTTDRNRTSPIAFTGNKFEFRMTGSGSSIAGINFIINTIVAEALEQFADELEAADDFTTALNDLIRNSFKRHKRILFNGNNYSQAWVEEAASRGLPNYPSAIDALPHFIDSKNLELFTKHKIFTGQELKSRVETLIEGYSKIIHVEALTMLDMARQEILPAVIHFGDHVSKALLNKRACALNLDVSAEETLLKKLSQDTACLSKAIESLDQTLQIISVIKEPLSQAQAYRKKIVPAMEALRAPVDRLEVIVAKDFWPMPTYGDLLFSV
;
A
#
# COMPACT_ATOMS: atom_id res chain seq x y z
N LYS A 1 7.29 -17.87 -33.22
CA LYS A 1 6.74 -16.72 -32.45
C LYS A 1 7.03 -17.01 -30.98
N ASP A 2 7.78 -16.15 -30.31
CA ASP A 2 8.01 -16.25 -28.86
C ASP A 2 6.64 -16.14 -28.17
N THR A 3 6.24 -17.18 -27.43
CA THR A 3 4.96 -17.26 -26.71
C THR A 3 5.05 -16.72 -25.29
N THR A 4 6.21 -16.18 -24.89
CA THR A 4 6.42 -15.68 -23.54
C THR A 4 5.82 -14.29 -23.34
N ASP A 5 4.99 -14.14 -22.31
CA ASP A 5 4.52 -12.84 -21.87
C ASP A 5 5.62 -12.13 -21.06
N ARG A 6 6.28 -11.16 -21.71
CA ARG A 6 7.30 -10.30 -21.09
C ARG A 6 6.71 -9.06 -20.41
N ASN A 7 5.39 -8.90 -20.42
CA ASN A 7 4.73 -7.78 -19.78
C ASN A 7 4.90 -7.87 -18.26
N ARG A 8 5.74 -7.03 -17.67
CA ARG A 8 6.00 -7.02 -16.21
C ARG A 8 4.91 -6.34 -15.39
N THR A 9 3.89 -5.78 -16.04
CA THR A 9 2.79 -5.08 -15.35
C THR A 9 1.63 -6.02 -15.02
N SER A 10 1.59 -7.24 -15.58
CA SER A 10 0.51 -8.20 -15.36
C SER A 10 0.64 -8.92 -14.00
N PRO A 11 -0.49 -9.17 -13.30
CA PRO A 11 -0.48 -9.89 -12.02
C PRO A 11 -0.17 -11.38 -12.19
N ILE A 12 -0.57 -11.97 -13.32
CA ILE A 12 -0.29 -13.36 -13.70
C ILE A 12 0.19 -13.36 -15.15
N ALA A 13 1.35 -13.96 -15.40
CA ALA A 13 1.95 -14.05 -16.73
C ALA A 13 2.29 -15.49 -17.09
N PHE A 14 2.02 -15.90 -18.34
CA PHE A 14 2.53 -17.16 -18.87
C PHE A 14 3.87 -16.93 -19.57
N THR A 15 4.94 -17.53 -19.05
CA THR A 15 6.31 -17.31 -19.55
C THR A 15 6.83 -18.49 -20.37
N GLY A 16 5.93 -19.22 -21.03
CA GLY A 16 6.25 -20.26 -22.02
C GLY A 16 6.12 -21.69 -21.50
N ASN A 17 6.57 -21.96 -20.27
CA ASN A 17 6.44 -23.27 -19.62
C ASN A 17 5.86 -23.22 -18.20
N LYS A 18 5.58 -22.02 -17.68
CA LYS A 18 5.07 -21.80 -16.32
C LYS A 18 4.23 -20.53 -16.26
N PHE A 19 3.46 -20.43 -15.19
CA PHE A 19 2.83 -19.17 -14.78
C PHE A 19 3.67 -18.48 -13.70
N GLU A 20 3.75 -17.16 -13.79
CA GLU A 20 4.37 -16.31 -12.78
C GLU A 20 3.27 -15.47 -12.12
N PHE A 21 3.06 -15.69 -10.82
CA PHE A 21 2.19 -14.85 -10.00
C PHE A 21 3.02 -13.73 -9.36
N ARG A 22 2.68 -12.48 -9.66
CA ARG A 22 3.53 -11.30 -9.37
C ARG A 22 2.96 -10.35 -8.32
N MET A 23 1.80 -10.66 -7.75
CA MET A 23 1.17 -9.80 -6.73
C MET A 23 1.63 -10.10 -5.30
N THR A 24 2.49 -11.10 -5.08
CA THR A 24 2.96 -11.46 -3.73
C THR A 24 3.89 -10.39 -3.18
N GLY A 25 3.53 -9.79 -2.04
CA GLY A 25 4.40 -8.84 -1.34
C GLY A 25 5.63 -9.50 -0.74
N SER A 26 6.77 -8.81 -0.73
CA SER A 26 8.07 -9.35 -0.26
C SER A 26 8.07 -9.78 1.21
N GLY A 27 7.26 -9.13 2.06
CA GLY A 27 7.08 -9.50 3.47
C GLY A 27 6.03 -10.60 3.72
N SER A 28 5.37 -11.11 2.68
CA SER A 28 4.30 -12.11 2.82
C SER A 28 4.84 -13.54 2.82
N SER A 29 4.16 -14.43 3.54
CA SER A 29 4.44 -15.87 3.43
C SER A 29 3.94 -16.42 2.09
N ILE A 30 4.82 -17.11 1.37
CA ILE A 30 4.48 -17.78 0.10
C ILE A 30 3.44 -18.89 0.26
N ALA A 31 3.31 -19.46 1.47
CA ALA A 31 2.31 -20.48 1.74
C ALA A 31 0.88 -19.95 1.50
N GLY A 32 0.64 -18.67 1.85
CA GLY A 32 -0.66 -18.02 1.72
C GLY A 32 -1.18 -18.04 0.29
N ILE A 33 -0.35 -17.62 -0.66
CA ILE A 33 -0.74 -17.61 -2.07
C ILE A 33 -0.78 -19.02 -2.67
N ASN A 34 0.15 -19.90 -2.25
CA ASN A 34 0.25 -21.24 -2.81
C ASN A 34 -0.98 -22.09 -2.51
N PHE A 35 -1.50 -22.08 -1.28
CA PHE A 35 -2.72 -22.84 -1.00
C PHE A 35 -3.91 -22.28 -1.80
N ILE A 36 -4.03 -20.95 -1.94
CA ILE A 36 -5.13 -20.34 -2.71
C ILE A 36 -5.05 -20.78 -4.18
N ILE A 37 -3.89 -20.63 -4.82
CA ILE A 37 -3.70 -20.99 -6.23
C ILE A 37 -3.92 -22.49 -6.44
N ASN A 38 -3.36 -23.34 -5.58
CA ASN A 38 -3.52 -24.78 -5.71
C ASN A 38 -4.98 -25.21 -5.53
N THR A 39 -5.74 -24.59 -4.62
CA THR A 39 -7.16 -24.89 -4.43
C THR A 39 -8.02 -24.45 -5.63
N ILE A 40 -7.81 -23.24 -6.19
CA ILE A 40 -8.58 -22.81 -7.37
C ILE A 40 -8.26 -23.67 -8.61
N VAL A 41 -7.02 -24.15 -8.74
CA VAL A 41 -6.63 -25.06 -9.82
C VAL A 41 -7.25 -26.45 -9.59
N ALA A 42 -7.24 -26.96 -8.36
CA ALA A 42 -7.89 -28.22 -8.02
C ALA A 42 -9.39 -28.19 -8.35
N GLU A 43 -10.10 -27.12 -7.98
CA GLU A 43 -11.51 -26.93 -8.33
C GLU A 43 -11.75 -26.92 -9.83
N ALA A 44 -10.92 -26.20 -10.60
CA ALA A 44 -11.06 -26.16 -12.05
C ALA A 44 -10.82 -27.53 -12.70
N LEU A 45 -9.83 -28.29 -12.21
CA LEU A 45 -9.53 -29.63 -12.71
C LEU A 45 -10.63 -30.64 -12.34
N GLU A 46 -11.19 -30.55 -11.13
CA GLU A 46 -12.33 -31.38 -10.71
C GLU A 46 -13.54 -31.13 -11.59
N GLN A 47 -13.92 -29.86 -11.82
CA GLN A 47 -15.03 -29.52 -12.71
C GLN A 47 -14.83 -30.05 -14.15
N PHE A 48 -13.60 -30.02 -14.64
CA PHE A 48 -13.27 -30.57 -15.96
C PHE A 48 -13.32 -32.10 -15.97
N ALA A 49 -12.85 -32.75 -14.92
CA ALA A 49 -12.91 -34.20 -14.79
C ALA A 49 -14.36 -34.68 -14.72
N ASP A 50 -15.19 -34.07 -13.87
CA ASP A 50 -16.61 -34.40 -13.72
C ASP A 50 -17.37 -34.33 -15.06
N GLU A 51 -17.12 -33.29 -15.87
CA GLU A 51 -17.75 -33.13 -17.19
C GLU A 51 -17.28 -34.20 -18.19
N LEU A 52 -15.99 -34.54 -18.18
CA LEU A 52 -15.40 -35.47 -19.14
C LEU A 52 -15.66 -36.94 -18.79
N GLU A 53 -15.69 -37.29 -17.50
CA GLU A 53 -15.98 -38.65 -17.03
C GLU A 53 -17.44 -39.04 -17.24
N ALA A 54 -18.35 -38.06 -17.22
CA ALA A 54 -19.77 -38.26 -17.50
C ALA A 54 -20.10 -38.29 -19.00
N ALA A 55 -19.14 -38.06 -19.90
CA ALA A 55 -19.39 -37.91 -21.33
C ALA A 55 -19.42 -39.24 -22.10
N ASP A 56 -20.46 -39.44 -22.91
CA ASP A 56 -20.56 -40.60 -23.82
C ASP A 56 -19.50 -40.56 -24.95
N ASP A 57 -19.22 -39.36 -25.48
CA ASP A 57 -18.13 -39.11 -26.43
C ASP A 57 -17.14 -38.09 -25.85
N PHE A 58 -16.05 -38.64 -25.31
CA PHE A 58 -14.96 -37.86 -24.73
C PHE A 58 -14.37 -36.81 -25.68
N THR A 59 -14.22 -37.13 -26.98
CA THR A 59 -13.52 -36.23 -27.90
C THR A 59 -14.37 -35.00 -28.21
N THR A 60 -15.67 -35.20 -28.39
CA THR A 60 -16.61 -34.10 -28.59
C THR A 60 -16.72 -33.25 -27.33
N ALA A 61 -16.90 -33.87 -26.15
CA ALA A 61 -16.96 -33.17 -24.87
C ALA A 61 -15.70 -32.34 -24.57
N LEU A 62 -14.50 -32.91 -24.80
CA LEU A 62 -13.24 -32.20 -24.62
C LEU A 62 -13.14 -30.95 -25.51
N ASN A 63 -13.50 -31.08 -26.78
CA ASN A 63 -13.44 -29.95 -27.71
C ASN A 63 -14.41 -28.82 -27.30
N ASP A 64 -15.61 -29.18 -26.84
CA ASP A 64 -16.59 -28.21 -26.39
C ASP A 64 -16.21 -27.58 -25.05
N LEU A 65 -15.67 -28.36 -24.11
CA LEU A 65 -15.13 -27.87 -22.84
C LEU A 65 -14.05 -26.81 -23.07
N ILE A 66 -13.09 -27.06 -23.97
CA ILE A 66 -12.03 -26.10 -24.31
C ILE A 66 -12.63 -24.81 -24.89
N ARG A 67 -13.54 -24.91 -25.87
CA ARG A 67 -14.17 -23.74 -26.50
C ARG A 67 -14.99 -22.93 -25.48
N ASN A 68 -15.78 -23.60 -24.65
CA ASN A 68 -16.67 -22.97 -23.68
C ASN A 68 -15.86 -22.32 -22.56
N SER A 69 -14.80 -22.97 -22.07
CA SER A 69 -13.88 -22.39 -21.09
C SER A 69 -13.17 -21.16 -21.65
N PHE A 70 -12.66 -21.20 -22.89
CA PHE A 70 -12.09 -20.01 -23.51
C PHE A 70 -13.11 -18.87 -23.64
N LYS A 71 -14.34 -19.15 -24.12
CA LYS A 71 -15.39 -18.15 -24.26
C LYS A 71 -15.77 -17.48 -22.92
N ARG A 72 -15.86 -18.26 -21.84
CA ARG A 72 -16.16 -17.76 -20.48
C ARG A 72 -15.04 -16.92 -19.89
N HIS A 73 -13.79 -17.34 -20.09
CA HIS A 73 -12.63 -16.75 -19.42
C HIS A 73 -11.83 -15.76 -20.26
N LYS A 74 -12.12 -15.57 -21.57
CA LYS A 74 -11.41 -14.57 -22.39
C LYS A 74 -11.43 -13.15 -21.80
N ARG A 75 -12.41 -12.82 -20.96
CA ARG A 75 -12.53 -11.51 -20.28
C ARG A 75 -11.35 -11.18 -19.37
N ILE A 76 -10.66 -12.18 -18.81
CA ILE A 76 -9.47 -12.00 -17.95
C ILE A 76 -8.16 -11.94 -18.75
N LEU A 77 -8.19 -12.13 -20.08
CA LEU A 77 -7.00 -12.07 -20.92
C LEU A 77 -6.72 -10.63 -21.35
N PHE A 78 -5.52 -10.13 -21.03
CA PHE A 78 -5.08 -8.79 -21.39
C PHE A 78 -3.56 -8.74 -21.58
N ASN A 79 -3.13 -8.19 -22.73
CA ASN A 79 -1.72 -8.13 -23.14
C ASN A 79 -1.19 -6.69 -23.20
N GLY A 80 -1.91 -5.71 -22.63
CA GLY A 80 -1.55 -4.30 -22.64
C GLY A 80 -0.90 -3.80 -21.34
N ASN A 81 -0.81 -2.48 -21.19
CA ASN A 81 -0.26 -1.87 -19.98
C ASN A 81 -1.28 -1.89 -18.83
N ASN A 82 -1.04 -2.71 -17.81
CA ASN A 82 -1.94 -2.86 -16.66
C ASN A 82 -1.92 -1.66 -15.70
N TYR A 83 -0.99 -0.72 -15.85
CA TYR A 83 -0.96 0.51 -15.03
C TYR A 83 -1.71 1.68 -15.68
N SER A 84 -2.20 1.51 -16.91
CA SER A 84 -2.91 2.58 -17.61
C SER A 84 -4.31 2.80 -17.04
N GLN A 85 -4.74 4.06 -16.97
CA GLN A 85 -6.12 4.40 -16.61
C GLN A 85 -7.14 3.78 -17.58
N ALA A 86 -6.77 3.67 -18.86
CA ALA A 86 -7.58 2.97 -19.87
C ALA A 86 -7.84 1.51 -19.48
N TRP A 87 -6.85 0.80 -18.92
CA TRP A 87 -7.06 -0.56 -18.43
C TRP A 87 -7.98 -0.61 -17.21
N VAL A 88 -7.90 0.37 -16.30
CA VAL A 88 -8.80 0.43 -15.13
C VAL A 88 -10.27 0.50 -15.57
N GLU A 89 -10.56 1.36 -16.55
CA GLU A 89 -11.91 1.52 -17.12
C GLU A 89 -12.36 0.27 -17.89
N GLU A 90 -11.48 -0.29 -18.72
CA GLU A 90 -11.74 -1.50 -19.48
C GLU A 90 -11.99 -2.71 -18.56
N ALA A 91 -11.15 -2.92 -17.55
CA ALA A 91 -11.29 -3.98 -16.57
C ALA A 91 -12.62 -3.89 -15.82
N ALA A 92 -13.04 -2.68 -15.44
CA ALA A 92 -14.35 -2.44 -14.83
C ALA A 92 -15.50 -2.84 -15.78
N SER A 93 -15.43 -2.44 -17.06
CA SER A 93 -16.42 -2.84 -18.08
C SER A 93 -16.49 -4.36 -18.31
N ARG A 94 -15.38 -5.07 -18.09
CA ARG A 94 -15.27 -6.54 -18.16
C ARG A 94 -15.75 -7.24 -16.89
N GLY A 95 -16.18 -6.48 -15.87
CA GLY A 95 -16.59 -6.98 -14.57
C GLY A 95 -15.43 -7.60 -13.78
N LEU A 96 -14.22 -7.07 -13.94
CA LEU A 96 -13.05 -7.48 -13.15
C LEU A 96 -13.00 -6.62 -11.88
N PRO A 97 -12.88 -7.25 -10.69
CA PRO A 97 -12.80 -6.51 -9.44
C PRO A 97 -11.48 -5.73 -9.36
N ASN A 98 -11.56 -4.52 -8.80
CA ASN A 98 -10.39 -3.72 -8.47
C ASN A 98 -10.54 -3.20 -7.03
N TYR A 99 -9.70 -3.73 -6.14
CA TYR A 99 -9.68 -3.37 -4.72
C TYR A 99 -8.38 -2.60 -4.44
N PRO A 100 -8.43 -1.26 -4.33
CA PRO A 100 -7.22 -0.44 -4.24
C PRO A 100 -6.54 -0.52 -2.87
N SER A 101 -7.19 -1.07 -1.86
CA SER A 101 -6.59 -1.28 -0.54
C SER A 101 -6.87 -2.66 0.02
N ALA A 102 -6.01 -3.10 0.95
CA ALA A 102 -6.20 -4.35 1.68
C ALA A 102 -7.56 -4.40 2.39
N ILE A 103 -8.03 -3.27 2.93
CA ILE A 103 -9.30 -3.21 3.66
C ILE A 103 -10.52 -3.32 2.73
N ASP A 104 -10.37 -2.97 1.46
CA ASP A 104 -11.39 -3.21 0.45
C ASP A 104 -11.39 -4.69 0.00
N ALA A 105 -10.21 -5.33 -0.04
CA ALA A 105 -10.04 -6.70 -0.55
C ALA A 105 -10.30 -7.79 0.49
N LEU A 106 -9.86 -7.60 1.74
CA LEU A 106 -9.90 -8.62 2.80
C LEU A 106 -11.32 -9.15 3.10
N PRO A 107 -12.38 -8.32 3.14
CA PRO A 107 -13.74 -8.81 3.33
C PRO A 107 -14.19 -9.81 2.27
N HIS A 108 -13.66 -9.74 1.05
CA HIS A 108 -14.03 -10.64 -0.03
C HIS A 108 -13.52 -12.08 0.15
N PHE A 109 -12.61 -12.34 1.10
CA PHE A 109 -12.23 -13.72 1.43
C PHE A 109 -13.43 -14.56 1.88
N ILE A 110 -14.42 -13.94 2.53
CA ILE A 110 -15.62 -14.62 3.04
C ILE A 110 -16.83 -14.49 2.11
N ASP A 111 -16.65 -14.06 0.86
CA ASP A 111 -17.70 -14.15 -0.16
C ASP A 111 -18.16 -15.61 -0.31
N SER A 112 -19.45 -15.86 -0.52
CA SER A 112 -20.02 -17.23 -0.57
C SER A 112 -19.26 -18.15 -1.53
N LYS A 113 -18.89 -17.67 -2.72
CA LYS A 113 -18.12 -18.44 -3.71
C LYS A 113 -16.77 -18.94 -3.17
N ASN A 114 -16.13 -18.15 -2.30
CA ASN A 114 -14.81 -18.45 -1.76
C ASN A 114 -14.96 -19.39 -0.55
N LEU A 115 -15.98 -19.18 0.29
CA LEU A 115 -16.33 -20.09 1.37
C LEU A 115 -16.64 -21.49 0.84
N GLU A 116 -17.49 -21.59 -0.19
CA GLU A 116 -17.85 -22.85 -0.85
C GLU A 116 -16.61 -23.55 -1.41
N LEU A 117 -15.75 -22.82 -2.13
CA LEU A 117 -14.48 -23.35 -2.65
C LEU A 117 -13.62 -23.96 -1.54
N PHE A 118 -13.29 -23.19 -0.50
CA PHE A 118 -12.37 -23.66 0.54
C PHE A 118 -12.96 -24.76 1.42
N THR A 119 -14.28 -24.74 1.66
CA THR A 119 -14.96 -25.76 2.46
C THR A 119 -15.12 -27.07 1.69
N LYS A 120 -15.49 -27.02 0.39
CA LYS A 120 -15.57 -28.18 -0.50
C LYS A 120 -14.24 -28.94 -0.53
N HIS A 121 -13.15 -28.21 -0.72
CA HIS A 121 -11.79 -28.77 -0.77
C HIS A 121 -11.18 -29.07 0.60
N LYS A 122 -11.93 -28.87 1.70
CA LYS A 122 -11.49 -29.10 3.10
C LYS A 122 -10.19 -28.37 3.45
N ILE A 123 -9.99 -27.19 2.86
CA ILE A 123 -8.83 -26.32 3.12
C ILE A 123 -9.06 -25.46 4.35
N PHE A 124 -10.27 -24.91 4.47
CA PHE A 124 -10.72 -24.19 5.65
C PHE A 124 -12.19 -24.49 5.92
N THR A 125 -12.54 -24.46 7.20
CA THR A 125 -13.90 -24.26 7.66
C THR A 125 -14.31 -22.79 7.51
N GLY A 126 -15.61 -22.52 7.48
CA GLY A 126 -16.11 -21.15 7.45
C GLY A 126 -15.70 -20.31 8.66
N GLN A 127 -15.49 -20.94 9.82
CA GLN A 127 -15.03 -20.27 11.04
C GLN A 127 -13.54 -19.88 10.95
N GLU A 128 -12.69 -20.78 10.44
CA GLU A 128 -11.27 -20.49 10.22
C GLU A 128 -11.07 -19.35 9.23
N LEU A 129 -11.84 -19.33 8.13
CA LEU A 129 -11.73 -18.28 7.13
C LEU A 129 -12.14 -16.91 7.69
N LYS A 130 -13.24 -16.85 8.47
CA LYS A 130 -13.66 -15.62 9.16
C LYS A 130 -12.61 -15.13 10.15
N SER A 131 -12.11 -16.02 11.01
CA SER A 131 -11.08 -15.70 12.00
C SER A 131 -9.79 -15.20 11.33
N ARG A 132 -9.41 -15.78 10.18
CA ARG A 132 -8.28 -15.32 9.38
C ARG A 132 -8.49 -13.89 8.86
N VAL A 133 -9.67 -13.57 8.34
CA VAL A 133 -10.00 -12.23 7.85
C VAL A 133 -9.96 -11.21 8.98
N GLU A 134 -10.57 -11.51 10.13
CA GLU A 134 -10.53 -10.65 11.32
C GLU A 134 -9.09 -10.38 11.76
N THR A 135 -8.26 -11.43 11.83
CA THR A 135 -6.84 -11.30 12.19
C THR A 135 -6.07 -10.40 11.23
N LEU A 136 -6.32 -10.53 9.92
CA LEU A 136 -5.65 -9.70 8.90
C LEU A 136 -6.08 -8.23 8.98
N ILE A 137 -7.38 -7.98 9.21
CA ILE A 137 -7.94 -6.63 9.37
C ILE A 137 -7.39 -5.96 10.63
N GLU A 138 -7.35 -6.69 11.75
CA GLU A 138 -6.75 -6.19 12.99
C GLU A 138 -5.26 -5.91 12.82
N GLY A 139 -4.53 -6.82 12.15
CA GLY A 139 -3.11 -6.69 11.87
C GLY A 139 -2.81 -5.41 11.08
N TYR A 140 -3.62 -5.11 10.07
CA TYR A 140 -3.52 -3.86 9.31
C TYR A 140 -3.62 -2.62 10.20
N SER A 141 -4.66 -2.55 11.05
CA SER A 141 -4.84 -1.42 11.97
C SER A 141 -3.66 -1.28 12.94
N LYS A 142 -3.16 -2.39 13.47
CA LYS A 142 -2.04 -2.40 14.42
C LYS A 142 -0.74 -1.91 13.79
N ILE A 143 -0.44 -2.33 12.54
CA ILE A 143 0.76 -1.88 11.83
C ILE A 143 0.73 -0.37 11.65
N ILE A 144 -0.35 0.17 11.07
CA ILE A 144 -0.47 1.61 10.82
C ILE A 144 -0.50 2.40 12.14
N HIS A 145 -1.10 1.84 13.19
CA HIS A 145 -1.07 2.46 14.52
C HIS A 145 0.35 2.64 15.04
N VAL A 146 1.18 1.58 14.96
CA VAL A 146 2.58 1.66 15.38
C VAL A 146 3.35 2.64 14.51
N GLU A 147 3.18 2.60 13.19
CA GLU A 147 3.83 3.55 12.28
C GLU A 147 3.46 5.00 12.59
N ALA A 148 2.19 5.29 12.87
CA ALA A 148 1.71 6.62 13.23
C ALA A 148 2.29 7.11 14.57
N LEU A 149 2.37 6.23 15.57
CA LEU A 149 3.00 6.55 16.86
C LEU A 149 4.49 6.82 16.70
N THR A 150 5.22 5.97 15.98
CA THR A 150 6.64 6.16 15.68
C THR A 150 6.86 7.48 14.93
N MET A 151 6.02 7.79 13.94
CA MET A 151 6.08 9.05 13.21
C MET A 151 5.86 10.27 14.12
N LEU A 152 4.91 10.20 15.06
CA LEU A 152 4.70 11.26 16.04
C LEU A 152 5.89 11.43 16.98
N ASP A 153 6.48 10.34 17.45
CA ASP A 153 7.64 10.37 18.34
C ASP A 153 8.84 11.02 17.63
N MET A 154 9.18 10.55 16.43
CA MET A 154 10.25 11.13 15.61
C MET A 154 9.99 12.62 15.32
N ALA A 155 8.76 12.97 14.95
CA ALA A 155 8.42 14.36 14.61
C ALA A 155 8.51 15.29 15.83
N ARG A 156 8.04 14.84 17.00
CA ARG A 156 8.00 15.64 18.23
C ARG A 156 9.34 15.74 18.93
N GLN A 157 10.08 14.64 18.99
CA GLN A 157 11.25 14.52 19.85
C GLN A 157 12.55 14.78 19.09
N GLU A 158 12.58 14.56 17.78
CA GLU A 158 13.80 14.70 16.98
C GLU A 158 13.67 15.87 15.98
N ILE A 159 12.71 15.81 15.06
CA ILE A 159 12.62 16.76 13.94
C ILE A 159 12.25 18.16 14.42
N LEU A 160 11.15 18.31 15.16
CA LEU A 160 10.67 19.64 15.58
C LEU A 160 11.74 20.39 16.41
N PRO A 161 12.41 19.78 17.41
CA PRO A 161 13.50 20.43 18.14
C PRO A 161 14.69 20.80 17.25
N ALA A 162 15.09 19.91 16.33
CA ALA A 162 16.18 20.17 15.39
C ALA A 162 15.90 21.41 14.52
N VAL A 163 14.68 21.52 13.99
CA VAL A 163 14.28 22.66 13.15
C VAL A 163 14.21 23.96 13.96
N ILE A 164 13.69 23.91 15.19
CA ILE A 164 13.68 25.09 16.08
C ILE A 164 15.11 25.55 16.39
N HIS A 165 16.02 24.61 16.67
CA HIS A 165 17.42 24.91 16.96
C HIS A 165 18.13 25.54 15.75
N PHE A 166 17.89 25.03 14.54
CA PHE A 166 18.41 25.65 13.32
C PHE A 166 17.80 27.03 13.07
N GLY A 167 16.50 27.20 13.33
CA GLY A 167 15.82 28.50 13.25
C GLY A 167 16.43 29.55 14.20
N ASP A 168 16.75 29.17 15.43
CA ASP A 168 17.46 30.03 16.38
C ASP A 168 18.85 30.42 15.88
N HIS A 169 19.61 29.46 15.30
CA HIS A 169 20.91 29.73 14.71
C HIS A 169 20.85 30.77 13.58
N VAL A 170 19.91 30.62 12.63
CA VAL A 170 19.69 31.56 11.53
C VAL A 170 19.23 32.93 12.06
N SER A 171 18.34 32.95 13.05
CA SER A 171 17.85 34.18 13.69
C SER A 171 18.98 34.97 14.35
N LYS A 172 19.85 34.30 15.11
CA LYS A 172 21.04 34.92 15.72
C LYS A 172 21.99 35.49 14.67
N ALA A 173 22.23 34.76 13.58
CA ALA A 173 23.06 35.24 12.49
C ALA A 173 22.49 36.53 11.85
N LEU A 174 21.17 36.57 11.60
CA LEU A 174 20.47 37.75 11.09
C LEU A 174 20.59 38.95 12.04
N LEU A 175 20.37 38.75 13.34
CA LEU A 175 20.48 39.81 14.35
C LEU A 175 21.91 40.36 14.43
N ASN A 176 22.91 39.49 14.44
CA ASN A 176 24.32 39.88 14.47
C ASN A 176 24.69 40.71 13.23
N LYS A 177 24.28 40.30 12.03
CA LYS A 177 24.52 41.07 10.80
C LYS A 177 23.89 42.46 10.85
N ARG A 178 22.65 42.57 11.33
CA ARG A 178 21.97 43.87 11.49
C ARG A 178 22.66 44.77 12.52
N ALA A 179 23.30 44.20 13.53
CA ALA A 179 24.02 44.96 14.55
C ALA A 179 25.37 45.53 14.06
N CYS A 180 25.93 45.03 12.95
CA CYS A 180 27.29 45.37 12.51
C CYS A 180 27.50 46.83 12.02
N ALA A 181 26.51 47.72 12.06
CA ALA A 181 26.61 49.11 11.55
C ALA A 181 27.15 49.24 10.10
N LEU A 182 27.10 48.15 9.35
CA LEU A 182 27.43 48.04 7.93
C LEU A 182 26.13 47.87 7.15
N ASN A 183 26.02 48.48 5.97
CA ASN A 183 24.85 48.32 5.09
C ASN A 183 24.92 46.96 4.36
N LEU A 184 24.76 45.86 5.11
CA LEU A 184 24.81 44.49 4.62
C LEU A 184 23.45 44.08 4.02
N ASP A 185 23.48 43.35 2.91
CA ASP A 185 22.29 42.64 2.41
C ASP A 185 22.04 41.40 3.29
N VAL A 186 20.84 41.33 3.88
CA VAL A 186 20.38 40.24 4.78
C VAL A 186 19.16 39.51 4.24
N SER A 187 18.84 39.69 2.96
CA SER A 187 17.64 39.14 2.32
C SER A 187 17.60 37.60 2.30
N ALA A 188 18.77 36.95 2.26
CA ALA A 188 18.90 35.50 2.27
C ALA A 188 18.46 34.90 3.62
N GLU A 189 18.96 35.43 4.73
CA GLU A 189 18.60 34.98 6.09
C GLU A 189 17.13 35.25 6.39
N GLU A 190 16.60 36.41 5.99
CA GLU A 190 15.19 36.73 6.18
C GLU A 190 14.27 35.75 5.43
N THR A 191 14.61 35.44 4.18
CA THR A 191 13.84 34.49 3.37
C THR A 191 13.88 33.09 3.98
N LEU A 192 15.06 32.62 4.39
CA LEU A 192 15.22 31.32 5.02
C LEU A 192 14.45 31.23 6.34
N LEU A 193 14.59 32.23 7.22
CA LEU A 193 13.93 32.24 8.53
C LEU A 193 12.40 32.30 8.40
N LYS A 194 11.88 33.06 7.43
CA LYS A 194 10.43 33.08 7.11
C LYS A 194 9.94 31.69 6.70
N LYS A 195 10.67 31.00 5.81
CA LYS A 195 10.31 29.65 5.36
C LYS A 195 10.39 28.63 6.50
N LEU A 196 11.47 28.64 7.28
CA LEU A 196 11.61 27.79 8.48
C LEU A 196 10.45 28.00 9.44
N SER A 197 10.10 29.25 9.75
CA SER A 197 9.00 29.56 10.66
C SER A 197 7.65 29.05 10.15
N GLN A 198 7.36 29.24 8.85
CA GLN A 198 6.12 28.76 8.22
C GLN A 198 6.03 27.23 8.25
N ASP A 199 7.07 26.53 7.81
CA ASP A 199 7.07 25.07 7.75
C ASP A 199 7.13 24.43 9.14
N THR A 200 7.80 25.05 10.12
CA THR A 200 7.76 24.64 11.54
C THR A 200 6.35 24.73 12.10
N ALA A 201 5.63 25.82 11.81
CA ALA A 201 4.25 25.98 12.25
C ALA A 201 3.32 24.94 11.57
N CYS A 202 3.54 24.62 10.29
CA CYS A 202 2.83 23.54 9.61
C CYS A 202 3.12 22.17 10.24
N LEU A 203 4.38 21.86 10.54
CA LEU A 203 4.80 20.63 11.21
C LEU A 203 4.10 20.48 12.56
N SER A 204 4.15 21.51 13.42
CA SER A 204 3.51 21.48 14.74
C SER A 204 2.00 21.21 14.65
N LYS A 205 1.31 21.88 13.72
CA LYS A 205 -0.13 21.65 13.49
C LYS A 205 -0.43 20.25 12.98
N ALA A 206 0.41 19.70 12.09
CA ALA A 206 0.22 18.36 11.56
C ALA A 206 0.46 17.28 12.62
N ILE A 207 1.44 17.47 13.51
CA ILE A 207 1.66 16.64 14.69
C ILE A 207 0.39 16.59 15.57
N GLU A 208 -0.16 17.75 15.92
CA GLU A 208 -1.39 17.82 16.73
C GLU A 208 -2.59 17.15 16.02
N SER A 209 -2.72 17.38 14.71
CA SER A 209 -3.81 16.80 13.93
C SER A 209 -3.74 15.27 13.86
N LEU A 210 -2.56 14.69 13.63
CA LEU A 210 -2.39 13.24 13.62
C LEU A 210 -2.68 12.64 15.00
N ASP A 211 -2.18 13.25 16.07
CA ASP A 211 -2.40 12.80 17.45
C ASP A 211 -3.88 12.83 17.85
N GLN A 212 -4.59 13.92 17.56
CA GLN A 212 -6.04 14.02 17.78
C GLN A 212 -6.80 12.97 16.97
N THR A 213 -6.40 12.74 15.72
CA THR A 213 -7.05 11.74 14.86
C THR A 213 -6.87 10.34 15.41
N LEU A 214 -5.69 10.00 15.95
CA LEU A 214 -5.45 8.72 16.64
C LEU A 214 -6.35 8.55 17.85
N GLN A 215 -6.48 9.58 18.70
CA GLN A 215 -7.35 9.56 19.88
C GLN A 215 -8.83 9.37 19.51
N ILE A 216 -9.28 9.98 18.41
CA ILE A 216 -10.66 9.83 17.93
C ILE A 216 -10.91 8.41 17.41
N ILE A 217 -9.92 7.76 16.78
CA ILE A 217 -10.09 6.45 16.15
C ILE A 217 -9.92 5.31 17.15
N SER A 218 -9.15 5.50 18.22
CA SER A 218 -8.93 4.48 19.25
C SER A 218 -10.20 4.02 19.97
N VAL A 219 -11.28 4.81 19.92
CA VAL A 219 -12.58 4.45 20.52
C VAL A 219 -13.40 3.48 19.65
N ILE A 220 -13.05 3.30 18.38
CA ILE A 220 -13.76 2.39 17.46
C ILE A 220 -13.41 0.96 17.82
N LYS A 221 -14.42 0.16 18.20
CA LYS A 221 -14.25 -1.23 18.65
C LYS A 221 -14.39 -2.27 17.55
N GLU A 222 -15.17 -1.97 16.52
CA GLU A 222 -15.40 -2.92 15.42
C GLU A 222 -14.17 -2.94 14.50
N PRO A 223 -13.50 -4.09 14.30
CA PRO A 223 -12.21 -4.15 13.61
C PRO A 223 -12.21 -3.58 12.19
N LEU A 224 -13.23 -3.87 11.38
CA LEU A 224 -13.30 -3.41 9.99
C LEU A 224 -13.49 -1.90 9.92
N SER A 225 -14.40 -1.35 10.71
CA SER A 225 -14.65 0.09 10.84
C SER A 225 -13.40 0.82 11.33
N GLN A 226 -12.67 0.22 12.28
CA GLN A 226 -11.42 0.78 12.76
C GLN A 226 -10.38 0.80 11.64
N ALA A 227 -10.20 -0.31 10.91
CA ALA A 227 -9.25 -0.39 9.79
C ALA A 227 -9.59 0.58 8.65
N GLN A 228 -10.88 0.74 8.34
CA GLN A 228 -11.36 1.74 7.39
C GLN A 228 -11.05 3.16 7.86
N ALA A 229 -11.20 3.44 9.16
CA ALA A 229 -10.86 4.74 9.73
C ALA A 229 -9.34 5.00 9.66
N TYR A 230 -8.49 4.01 9.96
CA TYR A 230 -7.04 4.11 9.75
C TYR A 230 -6.71 4.44 8.29
N ARG A 231 -7.28 3.71 7.33
CA ARG A 231 -7.05 3.96 5.89
C ARG A 231 -7.48 5.34 5.44
N LYS A 232 -8.65 5.82 5.89
CA LYS A 232 -9.29 7.06 5.40
C LYS A 232 -8.87 8.32 6.16
N LYS A 233 -8.35 8.19 7.38
CA LYS A 233 -8.04 9.33 8.25
C LYS A 233 -6.59 9.35 8.75
N ILE A 234 -6.07 8.22 9.23
CA ILE A 234 -4.68 8.17 9.74
C ILE A 234 -3.67 8.23 8.61
N VAL A 235 -3.82 7.41 7.57
CA VAL A 235 -2.87 7.42 6.44
C VAL A 235 -2.76 8.81 5.79
N PRO A 236 -3.88 9.52 5.46
CA PRO A 236 -3.78 10.89 4.97
C PRO A 236 -3.18 11.88 5.98
N ALA A 237 -3.44 11.72 7.29
CA ALA A 237 -2.83 12.59 8.31
C ALA A 237 -1.31 12.35 8.45
N MET A 238 -0.85 11.11 8.29
CA MET A 238 0.58 10.79 8.21
C MET A 238 1.22 11.43 6.97
N GLU A 239 0.59 11.32 5.79
CA GLU A 239 1.07 12.01 4.57
C GLU A 239 1.12 13.54 4.77
N ALA A 240 0.11 14.11 5.41
CA ALA A 240 0.06 15.54 5.72
C ALA A 240 1.16 15.98 6.71
N LEU A 241 1.54 15.13 7.66
CA LEU A 241 2.67 15.36 8.56
C LEU A 241 4.00 15.24 7.84
N ARG A 242 4.15 14.27 6.93
CA ARG A 242 5.36 14.07 6.14
C ARG A 242 5.67 15.29 5.26
N ALA A 243 4.65 15.89 4.65
CA ALA A 243 4.84 16.97 3.69
C ALA A 243 5.69 18.18 4.21
N PRO A 244 5.45 18.76 5.41
CA PRO A 244 6.33 19.78 5.96
C PRO A 244 7.70 19.24 6.38
N VAL A 245 7.82 17.99 6.85
CA VAL A 245 9.12 17.36 7.18
C VAL A 245 10.01 17.29 5.95
N ASP A 246 9.49 16.79 4.82
CA ASP A 246 10.22 16.68 3.56
C ASP A 246 10.69 18.06 3.06
N ARG A 247 9.90 19.12 3.27
CA ARG A 247 10.32 20.51 2.93
C ARG A 247 11.40 21.05 3.86
N LEU A 248 11.34 20.70 5.14
CA LEU A 248 12.31 21.10 6.15
C LEU A 248 13.66 20.41 5.95
N GLU A 249 13.67 19.12 5.58
CA GLU A 249 14.89 18.36 5.28
C GLU A 249 15.79 19.08 4.26
N VAL A 250 15.19 19.70 3.24
CA VAL A 250 15.94 20.35 2.15
C VAL A 250 16.54 21.70 2.57
N ILE A 251 16.02 22.35 3.61
CA ILE A 251 16.45 23.71 4.02
C ILE A 251 17.18 23.76 5.35
N VAL A 252 17.06 22.72 6.18
CA VAL A 252 17.81 22.59 7.43
C VAL A 252 19.21 22.06 7.12
N ALA A 253 20.23 22.68 7.71
CA ALA A 253 21.61 22.23 7.50
C ALA A 253 21.81 20.80 8.02
N LYS A 254 22.63 20.01 7.30
CA LYS A 254 22.91 18.59 7.62
C LYS A 254 23.33 18.38 9.09
N ASP A 255 24.15 19.28 9.63
CA ASP A 255 24.65 19.20 11.02
C ASP A 255 23.54 19.32 12.08
N PHE A 256 22.38 19.87 11.71
CA PHE A 256 21.22 20.03 12.57
C PHE A 256 20.16 18.95 12.32
N TRP A 257 20.21 18.26 11.19
CA TRP A 257 19.19 17.28 10.82
C TRP A 257 19.45 15.94 11.55
N PRO A 258 18.46 15.38 12.26
CA PRO A 258 18.71 14.29 13.21
C PRO A 258 18.82 12.90 12.55
N MET A 259 18.55 12.78 11.25
CA MET A 259 18.45 11.50 10.56
C MET A 259 19.22 11.49 9.24
N PRO A 260 19.64 10.31 8.75
CA PRO A 260 20.24 10.19 7.43
C PRO A 260 19.24 10.62 6.34
N THR A 261 19.74 11.36 5.34
CA THR A 261 18.94 11.68 4.15
C THR A 261 18.76 10.42 3.29
N TYR A 262 17.82 10.45 2.34
CA TYR A 262 17.72 9.37 1.35
C TYR A 262 19.01 9.17 0.56
N GLY A 263 19.78 10.25 0.34
CA GLY A 263 21.09 10.15 -0.31
C GLY A 263 22.09 9.33 0.51
N ASP A 264 22.10 9.55 1.83
CA ASP A 264 22.91 8.75 2.74
C ASP A 264 22.43 7.29 2.71
N LEU A 265 21.14 7.03 2.95
CA LEU A 265 20.59 5.66 3.01
C LEU A 265 20.82 4.82 1.73
N LEU A 266 20.76 5.45 0.55
CA LEU A 266 20.84 4.74 -0.74
C LEU A 266 22.25 4.68 -1.33
N PHE A 267 23.12 5.64 -1.01
CA PHE A 267 24.40 5.80 -1.70
C PHE A 267 25.61 6.00 -0.79
N SER A 268 25.44 6.20 0.52
CA SER A 268 26.60 6.20 1.41
C SER A 268 27.08 4.76 1.62
N VAL A 269 28.15 4.41 0.92
CA VAL A 269 28.98 3.22 1.18
C VAL A 269 30.18 3.64 2.01
#